data_AF-A0A094L0Z0-F1
#
_entry.id   AF-A0A094L0Z0-F1
#
_cell.length_a   1.000
_cell.length_b   1.000
_cell.length_c   1.000
_cell.angle_alpha   90.00
_cell.angle_beta   90.00
_cell.angle_gamma   90.00
#
_symmetry.space_group_name_H-M   'P 1'
#
loop_
_entity.id
_entity.type
_entity.pdbx_description
1 polymer ?
#
loop_
_entity_poly.entity_id
_entity_poly.type
_entity_poly.pdbx_seq_one_letter_code
_entity_poly.pdbx_strand_id
1 'polypeptide(L)' 'EFRKAHSNAVNITLDENCKHPSLIIKEKNRVKSSIQKEILPKAMVVATEGFSEKKHYWEVEVGDKSEW' A
#
# COMPACT_ATOMS: atom_id res chain seq x y z
N GLU A 1 -8.45 -8.22 -20.84
CA GLU A 1 -8.92 -7.31 -19.77
C GLU A 1 -7.76 -6.64 -19.02
N PHE A 2 -6.77 -7.40 -18.51
CA PHE A 2 -5.58 -6.84 -17.86
C PHE A 2 -4.81 -5.78 -18.68
N ARG A 3 -4.62 -5.99 -19.99
CA ARG A 3 -4.00 -4.98 -20.87
C ARG A 3 -4.70 -3.62 -20.88
N LYS A 4 -6.03 -3.60 -20.69
CA LYS A 4 -6.83 -2.36 -20.64
C LYS A 4 -6.80 -1.72 -19.24
N ALA A 5 -6.59 -2.51 -18.19
CA ALA A 5 -6.36 -1.98 -16.84
C ALA A 5 -5.00 -1.26 -16.78
N HIS A 6 -3.97 -1.87 -17.37
CA HIS A 6 -2.60 -1.34 -17.38
C HIS A 6 -2.46 0.01 -18.10
N SER A 7 -3.38 0.39 -19.00
CA SER A 7 -3.39 1.74 -19.60
C SER A 7 -3.75 2.85 -18.59
N ASN A 8 -4.24 2.49 -17.40
CA ASN A 8 -4.54 3.40 -16.30
C ASN A 8 -3.58 3.23 -15.12
N ALA A 9 -2.37 2.71 -15.37
CA ALA A 9 -1.37 2.48 -14.33
C ALA A 9 -0.94 3.80 -13.69
N VAL A 10 -0.92 3.85 -12.36
CA VAL A 10 -0.49 4.99 -11.56
C VAL A 10 0.59 4.58 -10.57
N ASN A 11 1.48 5.52 -10.24
CA ASN A 11 2.48 5.33 -9.20
C ASN A 11 1.85 5.62 -7.84
N ILE A 12 1.88 4.65 -6.93
CA ILE A 12 1.40 4.82 -5.56
C ILE A 12 2.57 5.23 -4.66
N THR A 13 2.37 6.30 -3.90
CA THR A 13 3.26 6.72 -2.81
C THR A 13 2.50 6.59 -1.50
N LEU A 14 3.09 5.93 -0.50
CA LEU A 14 2.51 5.71 0.82
C LEU A 14 2.75 6.93 1.73
N ASP A 15 1.73 7.28 2.50
CA ASP A 15 1.79 8.41 3.43
C ASP A 15 2.41 7.99 4.77
N GLU A 16 3.56 8.59 5.10
CA GLU A 16 4.26 8.34 6.37
C GLU A 16 3.50 8.85 7.59
N ASN A 17 2.64 9.85 7.44
CA ASN A 17 1.83 10.43 8.51
C ASN A 17 0.55 9.63 8.74
N CYS A 18 0.08 8.92 7.72
CA CYS A 18 -1.14 8.10 7.76
C CYS A 18 -0.81 6.60 7.70
N LYS A 19 0.09 6.15 8.58
CA LYS A 19 0.46 4.74 8.74
C LYS A 19 0.34 4.26 10.18
N HIS A 20 0.10 2.98 10.33
CA HIS A 20 0.18 2.32 11.63
C HIS A 20 1.63 2.36 12.17
N PRO A 21 1.86 2.57 13.49
CA PRO A 21 3.20 2.67 14.05
C PRO A 21 4.11 1.45 13.81
N SER A 22 3.52 0.24 13.75
CA SER A 22 4.28 -0.99 13.46
C SER A 22 4.70 -1.10 11.99
N LEU A 23 4.21 -0.25 11.08
CA LEU A 23 4.58 -0.30 9.67
C LEU A 23 5.79 0.57 9.36
N ILE A 24 6.73 -0.01 8.61
CA ILE A 24 7.93 0.65 8.12
C ILE A 24 7.80 0.80 6.62
N ILE A 25 7.77 2.03 6.13
CA ILE A 25 7.78 2.35 4.71
C ILE A 25 9.24 2.38 4.21
N LYS A 26 9.48 1.81 3.03
CA LYS A 26 10.75 1.84 2.30
C LYS A 26 10.49 2.33 0.89
N GLU A 27 11.44 3.10 0.35
CA GLU A 27 11.42 3.55 -1.06
C GLU A 27 10.13 4.31 -1.46
N LYS A 28 9.31 4.72 -0.48
CA LYS A 28 8.01 5.41 -0.59
C LYS A 28 6.81 4.54 -0.99
N ASN A 29 6.99 3.30 -1.42
CA ASN A 29 5.90 2.45 -1.90
C ASN A 29 5.96 0.99 -1.41
N ARG A 30 6.95 0.65 -0.58
CA ARG A 30 7.11 -0.69 0.00
C ARG A 30 6.85 -0.61 1.49
N VAL A 31 6.15 -1.59 2.03
CA VAL A 31 5.82 -1.63 3.45
C VAL A 31 6.26 -2.96 4.07
N LYS A 32 6.74 -2.89 5.32
CA LYS A 32 7.01 -4.06 6.16
C LYS A 32 6.39 -3.85 7.52
N SER A 33 5.75 -4.90 8.05
CA SER A 33 5.30 -4.94 9.43
C SER A 33 6.47 -5.27 10.36
N SER A 34 6.62 -4.50 11.44
CA SER A 34 7.49 -4.86 12.55
C SER A 34 6.80 -5.91 13.42
N ILE A 35 7.58 -6.80 14.05
CA ILE A 35 7.08 -7.96 14.82
C ILE A 35 6.36 -7.54 16.11
N GLN A 36 6.20 -6.23 16.38
CA GLN A 36 5.54 -5.73 17.57
C GLN A 36 4.04 -6.06 17.52
N LYS A 37 3.71 -7.24 18.10
CA LYS A 37 2.36 -7.68 18.44
C LYS A 37 1.88 -6.88 19.64
N GLU A 38 1.64 -5.59 19.46
CA GLU A 38 0.75 -4.89 20.37
C GLU A 38 -0.70 -5.09 19.92
N ILE A 39 -1.63 -5.03 20.87
CA ILE A 39 -3.09 -5.09 20.70
C ILE A 39 -3.57 -3.77 20.08
N LEU A 40 -2.86 -3.31 19.06
CA LEU A 40 -3.11 -2.08 18.36
C LEU A 40 -4.07 -2.35 17.19
N PRO A 41 -4.75 -1.30 16.67
CA PRO A 41 -5.63 -1.42 15.52
C PRO A 41 -4.92 -2.10 14.33
N LYS A 42 -5.72 -2.67 13.42
CA LYS A 42 -5.23 -3.35 12.21
C LYS A 42 -4.12 -2.54 11.54
N ALA A 43 -3.01 -3.21 11.20
CA ALA A 43 -1.88 -2.58 10.53
C ALA A 43 -2.31 -2.07 9.14
N MET A 44 -2.42 -0.75 9.00
CA MET A 44 -2.89 -0.09 7.78
C MET A 44 -1.99 1.10 7.43
N VAL A 45 -1.85 1.35 6.14
CA VAL A 45 -1.24 2.55 5.57
C VAL A 45 -2.05 2.95 4.33
N VAL A 46 -2.12 4.26 4.05
CA VAL A 46 -2.80 4.81 2.88
C VAL A 46 -1.83 5.47 1.92
N ALA A 47 -2.28 5.71 0.69
CA ALA A 47 -1.53 6.52 -0.26
C ALA A 47 -1.60 8.02 0.11
N THR A 48 -0.63 8.80 -0.34
CA THR A 48 -0.63 10.27 -0.19
C THR A 48 -1.72 10.95 -1.02
N GLU A 49 -2.23 10.27 -2.06
CA GLU A 49 -3.22 10.79 -2.98
C GLU A 49 -4.48 9.91 -2.96
N GLY A 50 -5.64 10.58 -2.95
CA GLY A 50 -6.94 9.94 -3.14
C GLY A 50 -7.47 10.19 -4.55
N PHE A 51 -8.27 9.25 -5.07
CA PHE A 51 -8.89 9.37 -6.40
C PHE A 51 -10.39 9.64 -6.26
N SER A 52 -10.86 10.76 -6.81
CA SER A 52 -12.29 11.10 -6.83
C SER A 52 -13.02 10.59 -8.09
N GLU A 53 -12.31 10.46 -9.21
CA GLU A 53 -12.86 10.08 -10.52
C GLU A 53 -11.84 9.30 -11.34
N LYS A 54 -12.28 8.73 -12.47
CA LYS A 54 -11.52 7.89 -13.43
C LYS A 54 -11.18 6.50 -12.90
N LYS A 55 -10.73 5.63 -13.81
CA LYS A 55 -10.21 4.31 -13.49
C LYS A 55 -8.72 4.43 -13.24
N HIS A 56 -8.24 3.79 -12.19
CA HIS A 56 -6.82 3.74 -11.81
C HIS A 56 -6.41 2.29 -11.58
N TYR A 57 -5.14 2.00 -11.80
CA TYR A 57 -4.58 0.67 -11.68
C TYR A 57 -3.21 0.73 -11.02
N TRP A 58 -2.94 -0.20 -10.12
CA TRP A 58 -1.61 -0.42 -9.54
C TRP A 58 -1.45 -1.91 -9.22
N GLU A 59 -0.20 -2.34 -9.12
CA GLU A 59 0.16 -3.70 -8.76
C GLU A 59 0.82 -3.71 -7.39
N VAL A 60 0.61 -4.79 -6.64
CA VAL A 60 1.21 -5.00 -5.32
C VAL A 60 1.94 -6.33 -5.35
N GLU A 61 3.26 -6.29 -5.17
CA GLU A 61 4.08 -7.49 -5.04
C GLU A 61 3.97 -8.02 -3.60
N VAL A 62 3.22 -9.11 -3.43
CA VAL A 62 3.04 -9.77 -2.11
C VAL A 62 4.01 -10.94 -1.88
N GLY A 63 4.59 -11.51 -2.93
CA GLY A 63 5.46 -12.70 -2.84
C GLY A 63 4.78 -13.89 -2.14
N ASP A 64 5.55 -14.68 -1.39
CA ASP A 64 5.07 -15.87 -0.67
C ASP A 64 4.50 -15.55 0.73
N LYS A 65 4.03 -14.32 0.95
CA LYS A 65 3.52 -13.89 2.27
C LYS A 65 2.16 -14.54 2.55
N SER A 66 2.01 -15.06 3.76
CA SER A 66 0.76 -15.65 4.24
C SER A 66 -0.31 -14.60 4.56
N GLU A 67 0.09 -13.35 4.82
CA GLU A 67 -0.77 -12.22 5.19
C GLU A 67 -0.20 -10.92 4.60
N TRP A 68 -1.09 -9.98 4.21
CA TRP A 68 -0.78 -8.65 3.69
C TRP A 68 -1.89 -7.65 4.01
#